data_AF-A0A7K8NR90-F1
#
_entry.id   AF-A0A7K8NR90-F1
#
_cell.length_a   1.000
_cell.length_b   1.000
_cell.length_c   1.000
_cell.angle_alpha   90.00
_cell.angle_beta   90.00
_cell.angle_gamma   90.00
#
_symmetry.space_group_name_H-M   'P 1'
#
loop_
_entity.id
_entity.type
_entity.pdbx_description
1 polymer ?
#
loop_
_entity_poly.entity_id
_entity_poly.type
_entity_poly.pdbx_seq_one_letter_code
_entity_poly.pdbx_strand_id
1 'polypeptide(L)'
;MENLSNANTRFALDLFRRVSETNPTGNVFFSPVSISAALAMVLLGTKGNTEAQVLKTLHFDKVKDIHSGFQALTADINHSDAPYLLRLANRLFGEKSYSFL
;
A
#
# COMPACT_ATOMS: atom_id res chain seq x y z
N MET A 1 -1.64 14.81 -2.86
CA MET A 1 -2.42 13.70 -2.27
C MET A 1 -3.42 13.08 -3.24
N GLU A 2 -4.11 13.86 -4.08
CA GLU A 2 -5.17 13.36 -4.98
C GLU A 2 -4.74 12.18 -5.88
N ASN A 3 -3.60 12.27 -6.57
CA ASN A 3 -3.11 11.17 -7.42
C ASN A 3 -2.84 9.88 -6.64
N LEU A 4 -2.26 9.98 -5.44
CA LEU A 4 -1.99 8.82 -4.58
C LEU A 4 -3.30 8.21 -4.06
N SER A 5 -4.25 9.05 -3.65
CA SER A 5 -5.59 8.60 -3.24
C SER A 5 -6.30 7.87 -4.37
N ASN A 6 -6.28 8.44 -5.59
CA ASN A 6 -6.90 7.82 -6.76
C ASN A 6 -6.24 6.47 -7.12
N ALA A 7 -4.92 6.38 -7.04
CA ALA A 7 -4.20 5.12 -7.26
C ALA A 7 -4.57 4.06 -6.21
N ASN A 8 -4.53 4.42 -4.92
CA ASN A 8 -4.90 3.53 -3.83
C ASN A 8 -6.36 3.05 -3.93
N THR A 9 -7.30 3.94 -4.31
CA THR A 9 -8.71 3.56 -4.52
C THR A 9 -8.87 2.60 -5.69
N ARG A 10 -8.18 2.83 -6.82
CA ARG A 10 -8.23 1.91 -7.97
C ARG A 10 -7.72 0.53 -7.60
N PHE A 11 -6.56 0.46 -6.95
CA PHE A 11 -6.03 -0.80 -6.44
C PHE A 11 -6.99 -1.47 -5.44
N ALA A 12 -7.60 -0.71 -4.54
CA ALA A 12 -8.58 -1.25 -3.59
C ALA A 12 -9.76 -1.93 -4.29
N LEU A 13 -10.31 -1.31 -5.33
CA LEU A 13 -11.43 -1.85 -6.11
C LEU A 13 -11.00 -3.09 -6.92
N ASP A 14 -9.82 -3.06 -7.53
CA ASP A 14 -9.27 -4.21 -8.27
C ASP A 14 -9.06 -5.41 -7.34
N LEU A 15 -8.46 -5.18 -6.16
CA LEU A 15 -8.24 -6.22 -5.16
C LEU A 15 -9.57 -6.73 -4.59
N PHE A 16 -10.51 -5.84 -4.26
CA PHE A 16 -11.83 -6.22 -3.78
C PHE A 16 -12.54 -7.13 -4.77
N ARG A 17 -12.59 -6.75 -6.06
CA ARG A 17 -13.17 -7.58 -7.12
C ARG A 17 -12.54 -8.96 -7.15
N ARG A 18 -11.20 -9.02 -7.10
CA ARG A 18 -10.47 -10.29 -7.16
C ARG A 18 -10.75 -11.20 -5.96
N VAL A 19 -10.83 -10.64 -4.75
CA VAL A 19 -11.17 -11.40 -3.54
C VAL A 19 -12.62 -11.88 -3.61
N SER A 20 -13.55 -11.03 -4.03
CA SER A 20 -14.97 -11.37 -4.17
C SER A 20 -15.24 -12.45 -5.22
N GLU A 21 -14.45 -12.53 -6.30
CA GLU A 21 -14.53 -13.63 -7.26
C GLU A 21 -14.30 -15.00 -6.61
N THR A 22 -13.43 -15.06 -5.60
CA THR A 22 -13.10 -16.29 -4.87
C THR A 22 -13.97 -16.52 -3.63
N ASN A 23 -14.71 -15.50 -3.19
CA ASN A 23 -15.59 -15.52 -2.03
C ASN A 23 -16.88 -14.71 -2.30
N PRO A 24 -17.80 -15.23 -3.13
CA PRO A 24 -18.91 -14.45 -3.67
C PRO A 24 -20.00 -14.12 -2.64
N THR A 25 -20.07 -14.85 -1.53
CA THR A 25 -21.14 -14.73 -0.54
C THR A 25 -20.65 -14.49 0.89
N GLY A 26 -19.35 -14.65 1.14
CA GLY A 26 -18.77 -14.44 2.45
C GLY A 26 -18.44 -12.97 2.72
N ASN A 27 -18.18 -12.67 3.99
CA ASN A 27 -17.71 -11.36 4.39
C ASN A 27 -16.29 -11.11 3.84
N VAL A 28 -16.05 -9.91 3.35
CA VAL A 28 -14.74 -9.43 2.90
C VAL A 28 -14.39 -8.17 3.69
N PHE A 29 -13.27 -8.20 4.39
CA PHE A 29 -12.77 -7.06 5.16
C PHE A 29 -11.24 -7.03 5.06
N PHE A 30 -10.69 -5.90 4.61
CA PHE A 30 -9.25 -5.66 4.55
C PHE A 30 -8.95 -4.16 4.54
N SER A 31 -7.68 -3.79 4.75
CA SER A 31 -7.21 -2.40 4.65
C SER A 31 -6.38 -2.22 3.38
N PRO A 32 -6.97 -1.66 2.30
CA PRO A 32 -6.25 -1.44 1.04
C PRO A 32 -5.03 -0.53 1.21
N VAL A 33 -5.18 0.55 1.98
CA VAL A 33 -4.09 1.51 2.23
C VAL A 33 -2.91 0.84 2.94
N SER A 34 -3.16 -0.08 3.87
CA SER A 34 -2.08 -0.84 4.53
C SER A 34 -1.32 -1.74 3.56
N ILE A 35 -2.03 -2.44 2.67
CA ILE A 35 -1.40 -3.28 1.64
C ILE A 35 -0.58 -2.42 0.67
N SER A 36 -1.16 -1.32 0.18
CA SER A 36 -0.45 -0.38 -0.69
C SER A 36 0.80 0.21 -0.03
N ALA A 37 0.72 0.60 1.24
CA ALA A 37 1.86 1.15 1.97
C ALA A 37 2.97 0.10 2.17
N ALA A 38 2.62 -1.15 2.49
CA ALA A 38 3.57 -2.24 2.58
C ALA A 38 4.28 -2.50 1.23
N LEU A 39 3.53 -2.54 0.13
CA LEU A 39 4.11 -2.75 -1.19
C LEU A 39 4.87 -1.52 -1.71
N ALA A 40 4.51 -0.30 -1.28
CA ALA A 40 5.29 0.91 -1.53
C ALA A 40 6.65 0.87 -0.81
N MET A 41 6.74 0.25 0.37
CA MET A 41 8.04 0.00 1.01
C MET A 41 8.85 -1.05 0.23
N VAL A 42 8.21 -2.10 -0.29
CA VAL A 42 8.87 -3.10 -1.15
C VAL A 42 9.40 -2.46 -2.42
N LEU A 43 8.63 -1.57 -3.05
CA LEU A 43 8.97 -0.87 -4.29
C LEU A 43 10.36 -0.21 -4.21
N LEU A 44 10.74 0.38 -3.07
CA LEU A 44 12.07 0.99 -2.85
C LEU A 44 13.24 0.04 -3.12
N GLY A 45 13.05 -1.26 -2.88
CA GLY A 45 14.07 -2.29 -3.08
C GLY A 45 13.98 -3.02 -4.43
N THR A 46 12.93 -2.78 -5.21
CA THR A 46 12.73 -3.47 -6.50
C THR A 46 13.39 -2.71 -7.65
N LYS A 47 13.75 -3.43 -8.72
CA LYS A 47 14.29 -2.85 -9.97
C LYS A 47 13.73 -3.58 -11.19
N GLY A 48 13.82 -2.95 -12.36
CA GLY A 48 13.53 -3.58 -13.64
C GLY A 48 12.09 -4.08 -13.75
N ASN A 49 11.89 -5.32 -14.20
CA ASN A 49 10.54 -5.84 -14.42
C ASN A 49 9.73 -5.98 -13.11
N THR A 50 10.38 -6.27 -11.98
CA THR A 50 9.70 -6.36 -10.68
C THR A 50 9.13 -5.00 -10.27
N GLU A 51 9.94 -3.94 -10.39
CA GLU A 51 9.50 -2.57 -10.12
C GLU A 51 8.34 -2.17 -11.04
N ALA A 52 8.46 -2.43 -12.34
CA ALA A 52 7.43 -2.11 -13.33
C ALA A 52 6.09 -2.80 -13.03
N GLN A 53 6.12 -4.07 -12.59
CA GLN A 53 4.91 -4.81 -12.22
C GLN A 53 4.26 -4.26 -10.94
N VAL A 54 5.06 -3.90 -9.93
CA VAL A 54 4.53 -3.29 -8.69
C VAL A 54 3.90 -1.94 -8.99
N LEU A 55 4.58 -1.06 -9.74
CA LEU A 55 4.07 0.25 -10.13
C LEU A 55 2.74 0.15 -10.88
N LYS A 56 2.68 -0.75 -11.88
CA LYS A 56 1.49 -0.95 -12.69
C LYS A 56 0.32 -1.49 -11.89
N THR A 57 0.56 -2.51 -11.06
CA THR A 57 -0.50 -3.17 -10.27
C THR A 57 -1.11 -2.22 -9.23
N LEU A 58 -0.29 -1.34 -8.65
CA LEU A 58 -0.74 -0.38 -7.64
C LEU A 58 -1.21 0.95 -8.24
N HIS A 59 -1.21 1.10 -9.57
CA HIS A 59 -1.54 2.34 -10.28
C HIS A 59 -0.65 3.53 -9.89
N PHE A 60 0.62 3.26 -9.55
CA PHE A 60 1.59 4.28 -9.17
C PHE A 60 2.35 4.89 -10.35
N ASP A 61 2.11 4.42 -11.58
CA ASP A 61 2.75 4.88 -12.82
C ASP A 61 2.64 6.40 -13.06
N LYS A 62 1.58 7.03 -12.54
CA LYS A 62 1.34 8.49 -12.65
C LYS A 62 1.48 9.24 -11.33
N VAL A 63 1.84 8.55 -10.26
CA VAL A 63 2.01 9.17 -8.94
C VAL A 63 3.44 9.67 -8.82
N LYS A 64 3.61 10.99 -8.72
CA LYS A 64 4.89 11.60 -8.35
C LYS A 64 5.10 11.47 -6.84
N ASP A 65 6.35 11.34 -6.42
CA ASP A 65 6.77 11.35 -5.01
C ASP A 65 6.00 10.35 -4.13
N ILE A 66 5.82 9.12 -4.62
CA ILE A 66 5.03 8.05 -3.98
C ILE A 66 5.35 7.92 -2.49
N HIS A 67 6.64 7.84 -2.15
CA HIS A 67 7.10 7.60 -0.78
C HIS A 67 6.84 8.80 0.14
N SER A 68 7.06 10.02 -0.34
CA SER A 68 6.71 11.25 0.40
C SER A 68 5.20 11.34 0.62
N GLY A 69 4.40 10.92 -0.37
CA GLY A 69 2.95 10.83 -0.24
C GLY A 69 2.51 9.84 0.84
N PHE A 70 3.11 8.64 0.89
CA PHE A 70 2.82 7.66 1.94
C PHE A 70 3.34 8.08 3.31
N GLN A 71 4.46 8.79 3.38
CA GLN A 71 4.97 9.37 4.62
C GLN A 71 3.94 10.35 5.22
N ALA A 72 3.47 11.31 4.40
CA ALA A 72 2.47 12.28 4.83
C ALA A 72 1.16 11.61 5.25
N LEU A 73 0.67 10.65 4.44
CA LEU A 73 -0.55 9.90 4.74
C LEU A 73 -0.44 9.09 6.03
N THR A 74 0.70 8.45 6.28
CA THR A 74 0.91 7.65 7.50
C THR A 74 0.98 8.53 8.73
N ALA A 75 1.61 9.71 8.63
CA ALA A 75 1.65 10.68 9.72
C ALA A 75 0.23 11.20 10.03
N ASP A 76 -0.56 11.52 9.01
CA ASP A 76 -1.94 11.97 9.14
C ASP A 76 -2.83 10.88 9.75
N ILE A 77 -2.72 9.61 9.33
CA ILE A 77 -3.52 8.52 9.90
C ILE A 77 -3.19 8.25 11.37
N ASN A 78 -1.92 8.41 11.76
CA ASN A 78 -1.43 8.06 13.10
C ASN A 78 -1.35 9.27 14.06
N HIS A 79 -1.93 10.43 13.73
CA HIS A 79 -1.95 11.58 14.63
C HIS A 79 -2.65 11.24 15.96
N SER A 80 -2.11 11.76 17.07
CA SER A 80 -2.47 11.34 18.42
C SER A 80 -3.71 12.01 19.00
N ASP A 81 -4.19 13.08 18.37
CA ASP A 81 -5.27 13.97 18.84
C ASP A 81 -6.63 13.65 18.20
N ALA A 82 -6.72 12.57 17.42
CA ALA A 82 -7.97 12.14 16.83
C ALA A 82 -8.99 11.66 17.89
N PRO A 83 -10.30 11.97 17.74
CA PRO A 83 -11.36 11.44 18.61
C PRO A 83 -11.70 9.97 18.30
N TYR A 84 -10.75 9.21 17.77
CA TYR A 84 -10.89 7.81 17.37
C TYR A 84 -9.58 7.04 17.56
N LEU A 85 -9.69 5.70 17.67
CA LEU A 85 -8.52 4.82 17.65
C LEU A 85 -8.30 4.29 16.24
N LEU A 86 -7.31 4.85 15.54
CA LEU A 86 -6.85 4.37 14.25
C LEU A 86 -5.34 4.20 14.29
N ARG A 87 -4.83 3.08 13.77
CA ARG A 87 -3.40 2.79 13.72
C ARG A 87 -3.05 2.12 12.40
N LEU A 88 -2.05 2.66 11.73
CA LEU A 88 -1.44 2.09 10.53
C LEU A 88 0.02 1.79 10.83
N ALA A 89 0.37 0.50 10.84
CA ALA A 89 1.74 0.04 11.04
C ALA A 89 2.07 -1.04 10.02
N ASN A 90 3.18 -0.85 9.31
CA ASN A 90 3.70 -1.81 8.34
C ASN A 90 5.14 -2.18 8.71
N ARG A 91 5.53 -3.43 8.49
CA ARG A 91 6.88 -3.93 8.79
C ARG A 91 7.33 -4.94 7.73
N LEU A 92 8.60 -4.87 7.36
CA LEU A 92 9.28 -5.89 6.56
C LEU A 92 10.20 -6.69 7.47
N PHE A 93 10.15 -8.01 7.35
CA PHE A 93 11.02 -8.93 8.10
C PHE A 93 11.97 -9.60 7.11
N GLY A 94 13.25 -9.41 7.35
CA GLY A 94 14.33 -10.01 6.58
C GLY A 94 15.02 -11.12 7.37
N GLU A 95 15.50 -12.14 6.65
CA GLU A 95 16.32 -13.19 7.26
C GLU A 95 17.63 -12.60 7.80
N LYS A 96 18.05 -13.03 8.99
CA LYS A 96 19.21 -12.47 9.71
C LYS A 96 20.52 -12.69 9.00
N SER A 97 20.64 -13.78 8.24
CA SER A 97 21.85 -14.07 7.46
C SER A 97 21.96 -13.25 6.18
N TYR A 98 20.94 -12.47 5.81
CA TYR A 98 20.94 -11.63 4.62
C TYR A 98 21.47 -10.23 4.95
N SER A 99 22.38 -9.73 4.13
CA SER A 99 22.91 -8.36 4.27
C SER A 99 22.00 -7.39 3.53
N PHE A 100 21.47 -6.39 4.24
CA PHE A 100 20.73 -5.28 3.65
C PHE A 100 21.69 -4.14 3.31
N LEU A 101 21.45 -3.49 2.17
CA LEU A 101 22.23 -2.37 1.64
C LEU A 101 21.82 -1.04 2.29
#